data_AF-A0AAJ2MED6-F1
#
_entry.id   AF-A0AAJ2MED6-F1
#
_cell.length_a   1.000
_cell.length_b   1.000
_cell.length_c   1.000
_cell.angle_alpha   90.00
_cell.angle_beta   90.00
_cell.angle_gamma   90.00
#
_symmetry.space_group_name_H-M   'P 1'
#
loop_
_entity.id
_entity.type
_entity.pdbx_description
1 polymer ?
#
loop_
_entity_poly.entity_id
_entity_poly.type
_entity_poly.pdbx_seq_one_letter_code
_entity_poly.pdbx_strand_id
1 'polypeptide(L)'
;MTSAVWRPNRRESYPVLGIERYCGEYADAVVDLPATGPQLITVPVEDIRVSPTRSIVRSLTSTFHDHSRIDRCRCAGSRGRGFSQAQAVAQTGVESAAPVTNFPHE
;
A
#
# COMPACT_ATOMS: atom_id res chain seq x y z
N MET A 1 -1.68 -10.72 -13.22
CA MET A 1 -0.52 -10.29 -12.42
C MET A 1 -0.47 -11.18 -11.18
N THR A 2 0.58 -11.98 -11.04
CA THR A 2 0.81 -12.92 -9.94
C THR A 2 1.40 -12.19 -8.73
N SER A 3 1.01 -12.57 -7.52
CA SER A 3 1.61 -12.08 -6.27
C SER A 3 2.05 -13.25 -5.40
N ALA A 4 3.00 -13.00 -4.50
CA ALA A 4 3.37 -13.97 -3.48
C ALA A 4 2.45 -13.83 -2.26
N VAL A 5 2.08 -14.97 -1.65
CA VAL A 5 1.33 -15.04 -0.40
C VAL A 5 1.98 -16.04 0.53
N TRP A 6 2.04 -15.72 1.82
CA TRP A 6 2.44 -16.65 2.87
C TRP A 6 1.22 -17.40 3.39
N ARG A 7 1.31 -18.72 3.52
CA ARG A 7 0.24 -19.61 3.99
C ARG A 7 0.71 -20.42 5.21
N PRO A 8 0.61 -19.87 6.43
CA PRO A 8 1.01 -20.62 7.64
C PRO A 8 0.15 -21.87 7.88
N ASN A 9 -1.05 -21.91 7.29
CA ASN A 9 -1.92 -23.08 7.31
C ASN A 9 -2.83 -23.08 6.08
N ARG A 10 -3.67 -24.13 5.96
CA ARG A 10 -4.56 -24.30 4.80
C ARG A 10 -5.67 -23.25 4.71
N ARG A 11 -6.02 -22.57 5.80
CA ARG A 11 -7.14 -21.62 5.85
C ARG A 11 -6.70 -20.17 5.68
N GLU A 12 -5.46 -19.88 6.03
CA GLU A 12 -4.92 -18.52 6.06
C GLU A 12 -4.00 -18.26 4.88
N SER A 13 -3.99 -16.99 4.45
CA SER A 13 -3.13 -16.51 3.37
C SER A 13 -2.96 -15.01 3.47
N TYR A 14 -1.71 -14.58 3.59
CA TYR A 14 -1.36 -13.19 3.81
C TYR A 14 -0.47 -12.69 2.66
N PRO A 15 -0.70 -11.49 2.10
CA PRO A 15 0.14 -10.95 1.04
C PRO A 15 1.60 -10.79 1.49
N VAL A 16 2.53 -11.31 0.70
CA VAL A 16 3.96 -11.01 0.87
C VAL A 16 4.26 -9.75 0.07
N LEU A 17 4.68 -8.70 0.77
CA LEU A 17 5.01 -7.41 0.17
C LEU A 17 6.48 -7.36 -0.28
N GLY A 18 7.36 -8.10 0.40
CA GLY A 18 8.78 -8.18 0.08
C GLY A 18 9.50 -9.27 0.87
N ILE A 19 10.71 -9.60 0.43
CA ILE A 19 11.65 -10.48 1.15
C ILE A 19 12.89 -9.65 1.47
N GLU A 20 13.29 -9.61 2.74
CA GLU A 20 14.49 -8.89 3.17
C GLU A 20 15.74 -9.77 3.08
N ARG A 21 15.64 -11.04 3.49
CA ARG A 21 16.73 -12.00 3.36
C ARG A 21 16.25 -13.44 3.27
N TYR A 22 17.14 -14.31 2.80
CA TYR A 22 17.01 -15.76 2.90
C TYR A 22 18.01 -16.32 3.92
N CYS A 23 17.55 -17.30 4.70
CA CYS A 23 18.27 -17.97 5.77
C CYS A 23 18.06 -19.49 5.64
N GLY A 24 18.65 -20.10 4.61
CA GLY A 24 18.44 -21.52 4.31
C GLY A 24 17.01 -21.78 3.83
N GLU A 25 16.26 -22.61 4.57
CA GLU A 25 14.87 -22.96 4.27
C GLU A 25 13.85 -21.90 4.71
N TYR A 26 14.32 -20.80 5.31
CA TYR A 26 13.51 -19.70 5.82
C TYR A 26 13.81 -18.39 5.07
N ALA A 27 12.85 -17.48 5.11
CA ALA A 27 13.01 -16.11 4.64
C ALA A 27 12.47 -15.13 5.68
N ASP A 28 13.13 -13.99 5.84
CA ASP A 28 12.56 -12.85 6.55
C ASP A 28 11.72 -12.07 5.53
N ALA A 29 10.40 -12.13 5.71
CA ALA A 29 9.41 -11.62 4.77
C ALA A 29 8.60 -10.49 5.40
N VAL A 30 8.35 -9.44 4.62
CA VAL A 30 7.38 -8.40 4.99
C VAL A 30 6.00 -8.86 4.53
N VAL A 31 5.11 -9.10 5.49
CA VAL A 31 3.77 -9.66 5.26
C VAL A 31 2.70 -8.72 5.79
N ASP A 32 1.64 -8.52 5.00
CA ASP A 32 0.50 -7.69 5.40
C ASP A 32 -0.53 -8.48 6.22
N LEU A 33 -0.57 -8.23 7.53
CA LEU A 33 -1.46 -8.89 8.46
C LEU A 33 -2.73 -8.05 8.74
N PRO A 34 -3.94 -8.62 8.76
CA PRO A 34 -5.17 -7.85 8.90
C PRO A 34 -5.29 -6.98 10.16
N ALA A 35 -4.67 -7.40 11.26
CA ALA A 35 -4.79 -6.73 12.56
C ALA A 35 -3.68 -5.69 12.82
N THR A 36 -2.51 -5.88 12.21
CA THR A 36 -1.29 -5.13 12.56
C THR A 36 -0.63 -4.44 11.36
N GLY A 37 -1.10 -4.71 10.15
CA GLY A 37 -0.50 -4.22 8.91
C GLY A 37 0.80 -4.95 8.55
N PRO A 38 1.70 -4.31 7.78
CA PRO A 38 2.98 -4.88 7.37
C PRO A 38 3.87 -5.22 8.56
N GLN A 39 4.33 -6.47 8.63
CA GLN A 39 5.22 -6.98 9.67
C GLN A 39 6.36 -7.77 9.05
N LEU A 40 7.58 -7.60 9.59
CA LEU A 40 8.74 -8.42 9.24
C LEU A 40 8.71 -9.70 10.09
N ILE A 41 8.59 -10.84 9.42
CA ILE A 41 8.49 -12.16 10.07
C ILE A 41 9.36 -13.20 9.37
N THR A 42 9.96 -14.10 10.13
CA THR A 42 10.68 -15.25 9.59
C THR A 42 9.69 -16.38 9.27
N VAL A 43 9.65 -16.83 8.01
CA VAL A 43 8.71 -17.85 7.53
C VAL A 43 9.42 -18.94 6.73
N PRO A 44 8.93 -20.20 6.72
CA PRO A 44 9.43 -21.22 5.81
C PRO A 44 9.17 -20.80 4.36
N VAL A 45 10.18 -20.97 3.50
CA VAL A 45 10.04 -20.64 2.07
C VAL A 45 8.95 -21.50 1.40
N GLU A 46 8.77 -22.75 1.85
CA GLU A 46 7.75 -23.65 1.35
C GLU A 46 6.30 -23.20 1.60
N ASP A 47 6.10 -22.31 2.57
CA ASP A 47 4.79 -21.72 2.88
C ASP A 47 4.49 -20.49 2.00
N ILE A 48 5.47 -19.99 1.25
CA ILE A 48 5.28 -18.91 0.28
C ILE A 48 4.81 -19.50 -1.05
N ARG A 49 3.64 -19.05 -1.51
CA ARG A 49 3.03 -19.51 -2.76
C ARG A 49 2.80 -18.32 -3.69
N VAL A 50 2.98 -18.54 -4.99
CA VAL A 50 2.59 -17.56 -6.00
C VAL A 50 1.12 -17.77 -6.35
N SER A 51 0.30 -16.76 -6.08
CA SER A 51 -1.13 -16.75 -6.40
C SER A 51 -1.42 -15.84 -7.60
N PRO A 52 -2.04 -16.35 -8.68
CA PRO A 52 -2.44 -15.52 -9.81
C PRO A 52 -3.64 -14.60 -9.50
N THR A 53 -4.35 -14.84 -8.40
CA THR A 53 -5.66 -14.21 -8.10
C THR A 53 -5.58 -13.02 -7.14
N ARG A 54 -4.43 -12.80 -6.47
CA ARG A 54 -4.30 -11.79 -5.41
C ARG A 54 -3.32 -10.68 -5.77
N SER A 55 -3.55 -9.96 -6.85
CA SER A 55 -2.70 -8.81 -7.21
C SER A 55 -2.49 -7.85 -6.01
N ILE A 56 -1.23 -7.66 -5.61
CA ILE A 56 -0.84 -6.70 -4.56
C ILE A 56 -1.28 -5.27 -4.94
N VAL A 57 -1.21 -4.95 -6.24
CA VAL A 57 -1.76 -3.72 -6.80
C VAL A 57 -3.25 -3.65 -6.49
N ARG A 58 -4.07 -4.67 -6.79
CA ARG A 58 -5.50 -4.62 -6.43
C ARG A 58 -5.75 -4.42 -4.94
N SER A 59 -4.91 -4.95 -4.04
CA SER A 59 -5.05 -4.71 -2.59
C SER A 59 -4.75 -3.25 -2.24
N LEU A 60 -3.58 -2.76 -2.67
CA LEU A 60 -3.10 -1.39 -2.43
C LEU A 60 -3.92 -0.33 -3.16
N THR A 61 -4.48 -0.67 -4.32
CA THR A 61 -5.25 0.21 -5.19
C THR A 61 -6.75 -0.01 -5.11
N SER A 62 -7.22 -0.88 -4.21
CA SER A 62 -8.66 -1.09 -3.99
C SER A 62 -9.38 0.19 -3.60
N THR A 63 -8.66 1.16 -3.02
CA THR A 63 -9.17 2.45 -2.56
C THR A 63 -8.85 3.61 -3.50
N PHE A 64 -7.95 3.43 -4.47
CA PHE A 64 -7.67 4.49 -5.45
C PHE A 64 -8.84 4.61 -6.42
N HIS A 65 -9.44 5.78 -6.44
CA HIS A 65 -10.46 6.14 -7.41
C HIS A 65 -9.78 6.79 -8.60
N ASP A 66 -10.01 6.24 -9.79
CA ASP A 66 -9.54 6.83 -11.04
C ASP A 66 -10.33 8.12 -11.33
N HIS A 67 -9.65 9.27 -11.24
CA HIS A 67 -10.20 10.60 -11.50
C HIS A 67 -10.00 11.07 -12.95
N SER A 68 -9.30 10.30 -13.79
CA SER A 68 -9.06 10.67 -15.20
C SER A 68 -10.35 10.79 -16.00
N ARG A 69 -11.39 10.07 -15.55
CA ARG A 69 -12.73 10.06 -16.13
C ARG A 69 -13.75 10.54 -15.10
N ILE A 70 -14.00 11.84 -15.10
CA ILE A 70 -14.90 12.51 -14.16
C ILE A 70 -16.36 12.04 -14.28
N ASP A 71 -16.75 11.50 -15.43
CA ASP A 71 -18.03 10.83 -15.71
C ASP A 71 -18.16 9.48 -14.97
N ARG A 72 -17.03 8.84 -14.64
CA ARG A 72 -16.96 7.55 -13.92
C ARG A 72 -16.65 7.71 -12.44
N CYS A 73 -16.02 8.81 -12.04
CA CYS A 73 -15.86 9.18 -10.63
C CYS A 73 -17.24 9.52 -10.06
N ARG A 74 -17.83 8.62 -9.26
CA ARG A 74 -19.12 8.87 -8.54
C ARG A 74 -19.08 10.05 -7.55
N CYS A 75 -17.96 10.74 -7.50
CA CYS A 75 -17.65 12.01 -6.83
C CYS A 75 -18.63 13.14 -7.19
N ALA A 76 -19.33 13.04 -8.33
CA ALA A 76 -20.33 14.01 -8.77
C ALA A 76 -21.52 14.17 -7.80
N GLY A 77 -21.84 13.16 -6.97
CA GLY A 77 -22.92 13.23 -5.97
C GLY A 77 -22.58 13.99 -4.69
N SER A 78 -21.30 14.33 -4.45
CA SER A 78 -20.83 14.97 -3.21
C SER A 78 -20.61 16.48 -3.35
N ARG A 79 -20.97 17.09 -4.49
CA ARG A 79 -20.84 18.54 -4.75
C ARG A 79 -21.76 19.42 -3.88
N GLY A 80 -22.55 18.83 -2.98
CA GLY A 80 -23.54 19.52 -2.15
C GLY A 80 -23.17 19.79 -0.70
N ARG A 81 -21.98 19.43 -0.21
CA ARG A 81 -21.51 19.84 1.14
C ARG A 81 -20.10 20.41 1.08
N GLY A 82 -20.02 21.71 0.80
CA GLY A 82 -19.22 22.65 1.59
C GLY A 82 -17.71 22.46 1.68
N PHE A 83 -17.03 21.83 0.71
CA PHE A 83 -15.58 21.97 0.61
C PHE A 83 -15.24 23.25 -0.13
N SER A 84 -15.25 24.37 0.59
CA SER A 84 -14.60 25.59 0.10
C SER A 84 -13.10 25.31 0.01
N GLN A 85 -12.51 25.58 -1.15
CA GLN A 85 -11.08 25.46 -1.43
C GLN A 85 -10.18 26.06 -0.33
N ALA A 86 -10.69 27.07 0.41
CA ALA A 86 -10.05 27.68 1.57
C ALA A 86 -9.75 26.69 2.73
N GLN A 87 -10.50 25.61 2.91
CA GLN A 87 -10.26 24.62 3.98
C GLN A 87 -9.09 23.66 3.66
N ALA A 88 -8.78 23.43 2.39
CA ALA A 88 -7.65 22.59 1.99
C ALA A 88 -6.29 23.26 2.28
N VAL A 89 -6.24 24.60 2.26
CA VAL A 89 -5.01 25.38 2.54
C VAL A 89 -4.77 25.54 4.05
N ALA A 90 -5.81 25.45 4.88
CA ALA A 90 -5.68 25.64 6.33
C ALA A 90 -5.15 24.41 7.10
N GLN A 91 -5.04 23.24 6.47
CA GLN A 91 -4.51 22.03 7.14
C GLN A 91 -2.98 21.93 7.12
N THR A 92 -2.28 22.80 6.37
CA THR A 92 -0.82 22.94 6.48
C THR A 92 -0.49 24.03 7.49
N GLY A 93 -0.74 23.72 8.75
CA GLY A 93 -0.48 24.59 9.89
C GLY A 93 0.47 23.94 10.89
N VAL A 94 1.62 23.43 10.44
CA VAL A 94 2.82 23.30 11.28
C VAL A 94 4.05 23.58 10.41
N GLU A 95 4.68 24.72 10.70
CA GLU A 95 5.99 25.25 10.30
C GLU A 95 6.44 25.15 8.82
N SER A 96 6.62 26.34 8.26
CA SER A 96 7.30 26.63 7.01
C SER A 96 8.75 26.13 7.01
N ALA A 97 8.98 24.89 6.59
CA ALA A 97 10.28 24.46 6.11
C ALA A 97 10.48 25.04 4.69
N ALA A 98 11.41 25.99 4.57
CA ALA A 98 11.86 26.53 3.30
C ALA A 98 12.22 25.40 2.31
N PRO A 99 12.08 25.61 0.99
CA PRO A 99 12.37 24.59 -0.01
C PRO A 99 13.85 24.20 0.05
N VAL A 100 14.15 23.03 0.61
CA VAL A 100 15.47 22.41 0.50
C VAL A 100 15.56 21.78 -0.89
N THR A 101 16.20 22.49 -1.82
CA THR A 101 16.56 21.92 -3.12
C THR A 101 17.79 21.03 -2.94
N ASN A 102 17.59 19.71 -3.08
CA ASN A 102 18.64 18.69 -2.87
C ASN A 102 19.53 18.49 -4.12
N PHE A 103 19.85 19.57 -4.84
CA PHE A 103 20.74 19.52 -6.00
C PHE A 103 22.15 19.96 -5.57
N PRO A 104 23.20 19.17 -5.83
CA PRO A 104 24.56 19.66 -5.68
C PRO A 104 24.80 20.75 -6.73
N HIS A 105 25.24 21.92 -6.25
CA HIS A 105 25.73 23.00 -7.10
C HIS A 105 27.23 22.74 -7.34
N GLU A 106 27.64 22.66 -8.60
CA GLU A 106 29.05 22.84 -9.01
C GLU A 106 29.39 24.35 -9.03
#